data_AF-A0A091DLA9-F1
#
_entry.id   AF-A0A091DLA9-F1
#
_cell.length_a   1.000
_cell.length_b   1.000
_cell.length_c   1.000
_cell.angle_alpha   90.00
_cell.angle_beta   90.00
_cell.angle_gamma   90.00
#
_symmetry.space_group_name_H-M   'P 1'
#
loop_
_entity.id
_entity.type
_entity.pdbx_description
1 polymer ?
#
loop_
_entity_poly.entity_id
_entity_poly.type
_entity_poly.pdbx_seq_one_letter_code
_entity_poly.pdbx_strand_id
1 'polypeptide(L)'
;MRPEEEELVMLGTNHVEYRYGKAMPLIFVGGVPRSGTTLMRAMLDAHPEVRCGEETRIIPRVLAMRQAWSKSGKEKLRLDEAGVTDEVMDSAMQAFILEVIAKHGEPARVLCNKDPFTLKSSVYLSRLFPNSKFLLMVRDGRASVHSMITRKVTIAGFDLSSYRDCLTKWNKAIEVMYAQCMEVGKDKCLPVYYEQLVLHPRRSLQVILDFLGIAWSDAVLHHEDLIGKPGGVSLSKIERSTDQVIKPVNLEALSKWTSHIPGDVVRDMAQIAPMLARLGYDPYANPPNYGNPDPFVINNTRRLVYRGAAGRALLLGVRTRSGTSVSRELSSPLIDSVSLHHACKLGWGRALLACEPEQHLFPHRKLVISRYACHLTSEPRHHLPKCLSLRILPREKCGPRCLHVAFLPRREEATFRWKSGL
;
A
#
# COMPACT_ATOMS: atom_id res chain seq x y z
N MET A 1 -0.47 -30.89 37.85
CA MET A 1 0.09 -30.97 36.49
C MET A 1 -1.07 -30.89 35.52
N ARG A 2 -1.14 -29.84 34.69
CA ARG A 2 -1.99 -29.88 33.49
C ARG A 2 -1.22 -30.70 32.44
N PRO A 3 -1.87 -31.58 31.67
CA PRO A 3 -1.17 -32.40 30.67
C PRO A 3 -0.46 -31.50 29.66
N GLU A 4 0.70 -31.92 29.17
CA GLU A 4 1.57 -31.14 28.27
C GLU A 4 1.00 -30.90 26.85
N GLU A 5 -0.27 -31.22 26.59
CA GLU A 5 -0.89 -31.22 25.25
C GLU A 5 -2.38 -30.80 25.25
N GLU A 6 -2.79 -29.80 26.03
CA GLU A 6 -4.10 -29.16 25.77
C GLU A 6 -3.99 -28.24 24.55
N GLU A 7 -4.12 -28.84 23.36
CA GLU A 7 -4.41 -28.08 22.13
C GLU A 7 -5.77 -27.39 22.30
N LEU A 8 -5.76 -26.07 22.18
CA LEU A 8 -6.96 -25.26 22.28
C LEU A 8 -7.73 -25.33 20.95
N VAL A 9 -9.05 -25.16 21.00
CA VAL A 9 -9.93 -25.35 19.84
C VAL A 9 -10.65 -24.05 19.49
N MET A 10 -10.68 -23.71 18.20
CA MET A 10 -11.60 -22.73 17.63
C MET A 10 -12.65 -23.45 16.78
N LEU A 11 -13.90 -23.07 16.94
CA LEU A 11 -14.99 -23.55 16.09
C LEU A 11 -15.21 -22.55 14.96
N GLY A 12 -15.02 -22.99 13.72
CA GLY A 12 -15.41 -22.21 12.55
C GLY A 12 -16.93 -22.15 12.41
N THR A 13 -17.41 -21.18 11.63
CA THR A 13 -18.83 -21.02 11.28
C THR A 13 -19.42 -22.25 10.58
N ASN A 14 -18.57 -23.08 9.96
CA ASN A 14 -18.94 -24.34 9.31
C ASN A 14 -18.91 -25.55 10.28
N HIS A 15 -18.84 -25.33 11.60
CA HIS A 15 -18.66 -26.38 12.62
C HIS A 15 -17.38 -27.22 12.48
N VAL A 16 -16.39 -26.70 11.75
CA VAL A 16 -15.06 -27.32 11.65
C VAL A 16 -14.23 -26.89 12.86
N GLU A 17 -13.62 -27.86 13.53
CA GLU A 17 -12.70 -27.62 14.65
C GLU A 17 -11.29 -27.35 14.15
N TYR A 18 -10.72 -26.22 14.57
CA TYR A 18 -9.33 -25.85 14.31
C TYR A 18 -8.55 -25.89 15.63
N ARG A 19 -7.55 -26.75 15.68
CA ARG A 19 -6.67 -26.90 16.85
C ARG A 19 -5.50 -25.93 16.74
N TYR A 20 -5.15 -25.28 17.84
CA TYR A 20 -4.05 -24.34 17.90
C TYR A 20 -3.21 -24.55 19.16
N GLY A 21 -1.89 -24.42 19.01
CA GLY A 21 -0.91 -24.77 20.04
C GLY A 21 0.48 -24.20 19.74
N LYS A 22 1.40 -24.32 20.69
CA LYS A 22 2.78 -23.77 20.58
C LYS A 22 3.57 -24.31 19.38
N ALA A 23 3.27 -25.53 18.92
CA ALA A 23 3.95 -26.19 17.83
C ALA A 23 3.28 -25.98 16.46
N MET A 24 2.21 -25.19 16.37
CA MET A 24 1.56 -24.94 15.08
C MET A 24 2.44 -24.08 14.14
N PRO A 25 2.31 -24.23 12.81
CA PRO A 25 3.15 -23.50 11.85
C PRO A 25 2.67 -22.06 11.67
N LEU A 26 2.97 -21.19 12.65
CA LEU A 26 2.62 -19.77 12.60
C LEU A 26 3.44 -19.02 11.54
N ILE A 27 2.82 -18.03 10.90
CA ILE A 27 3.49 -17.09 10.00
C ILE A 27 3.57 -15.72 10.67
N PHE A 28 4.76 -15.15 10.79
CA PHE A 28 4.95 -13.77 11.27
C PHE A 28 5.44 -12.88 10.13
N VAL A 29 4.61 -11.90 9.74
CA VAL A 29 4.95 -10.89 8.74
C VAL A 29 5.33 -9.60 9.43
N GLY A 30 6.47 -9.02 9.06
CA GLY A 30 6.87 -7.71 9.59
C GLY A 30 7.92 -7.02 8.77
N GLY A 31 8.67 -6.12 9.39
CA GLY A 31 9.54 -5.16 8.73
C GLY A 31 9.23 -3.74 9.18
N VAL A 32 10.00 -2.76 8.73
CA VAL A 32 9.71 -1.36 9.07
C VAL A 32 8.33 -0.97 8.48
N PRO A 33 7.44 -0.29 9.22
CA PRO A 33 6.17 0.17 8.66
C PRO A 33 6.36 0.92 7.34
N ARG A 34 5.35 0.85 6.46
CA ARG A 34 5.37 1.39 5.08
C ARG A 34 6.22 0.60 4.08
N SER A 35 6.68 -0.60 4.44
CA SER A 35 7.43 -1.51 3.56
C SER A 35 6.56 -2.57 2.86
N GLY A 36 5.24 -2.38 2.76
CA GLY A 36 4.33 -3.32 2.08
C GLY A 36 3.83 -4.49 2.94
N THR A 37 4.01 -4.44 4.26
CA THR A 37 3.56 -5.51 5.18
C THR A 37 2.06 -5.80 5.12
N THR A 38 1.21 -4.78 5.00
CA THR A 38 -0.24 -4.99 4.84
C THR A 38 -0.59 -5.60 3.48
N LEU A 39 0.18 -5.30 2.41
CA LEU A 39 -0.03 -5.95 1.11
C LEU A 39 0.33 -7.44 1.18
N MET A 40 1.50 -7.75 1.75
CA MET A 40 1.95 -9.13 1.93
C MET A 40 0.92 -9.97 2.69
N ARG A 41 0.48 -9.50 3.87
CA ARG A 41 -0.51 -10.25 4.65
C ARG A 41 -1.87 -10.35 3.94
N ALA A 42 -2.27 -9.35 3.16
CA ALA A 42 -3.53 -9.40 2.42
C ALA A 42 -3.49 -10.42 1.28
N MET A 43 -2.33 -10.56 0.61
CA MET A 43 -2.11 -11.61 -0.39
C MET A 43 -2.09 -12.99 0.26
N LEU A 44 -1.63 -13.12 1.51
CA LEU A 44 -1.74 -14.37 2.28
C LEU A 44 -3.18 -14.64 2.77
N ASP A 45 -3.89 -13.65 3.29
CA ASP A 45 -5.30 -13.75 3.70
C ASP A 45 -6.22 -14.16 2.53
N ALA A 46 -5.81 -13.90 1.29
CA ALA A 46 -6.52 -14.35 0.11
C ALA A 46 -6.37 -15.86 -0.14
N HIS A 47 -5.41 -16.53 0.50
CA HIS A 47 -5.25 -17.98 0.44
C HIS A 47 -6.30 -18.67 1.32
N PRO A 48 -7.06 -19.65 0.82
CA PRO A 48 -8.19 -20.27 1.54
C PRO A 48 -7.80 -20.98 2.84
N GLU A 49 -6.51 -21.29 3.02
CA GLU A 49 -5.99 -21.99 4.21
C GLU A 49 -5.31 -21.07 5.23
N VAL A 50 -5.12 -19.79 4.91
CA VAL A 50 -4.31 -18.87 5.71
C VAL A 50 -5.14 -17.70 6.20
N ARG A 51 -5.02 -17.37 7.50
CA ARG A 51 -5.56 -16.12 8.05
C ARG A 51 -4.51 -15.36 8.84
N CYS A 52 -4.20 -14.16 8.38
CA CYS A 52 -3.42 -13.13 9.06
C CYS A 52 -4.32 -12.15 9.84
N GLY A 53 -5.26 -11.48 9.16
CA GLY A 53 -6.07 -10.41 9.74
C GLY A 53 -5.34 -9.08 9.96
N GLU A 54 -5.89 -8.25 10.84
CA GLU A 54 -5.44 -6.88 11.14
C GLU A 54 -4.20 -6.82 12.05
N GLU A 55 -3.61 -5.63 12.21
CA GLU A 55 -2.57 -5.39 13.23
C GLU A 55 -3.15 -5.53 14.64
N THR A 56 -2.60 -6.44 15.44
CA THR A 56 -3.08 -6.67 16.81
C THR A 56 -2.65 -5.56 17.75
N ARG A 57 -1.53 -4.88 17.47
CA ARG A 57 -0.90 -3.80 18.24
C ARG A 57 -0.42 -4.18 19.64
N ILE A 58 -1.03 -5.19 20.28
CA ILE A 58 -0.72 -5.64 21.64
C ILE A 58 0.48 -6.57 21.66
N ILE A 59 0.63 -7.45 20.66
CA ILE A 59 1.78 -8.37 20.54
C ILE A 59 3.13 -7.63 20.58
N PRO A 60 3.39 -6.61 19.73
CA PRO A 60 4.66 -5.88 19.81
C PRO A 60 4.86 -5.14 21.14
N ARG A 61 3.79 -4.77 21.86
CA ARG A 61 3.89 -4.11 23.17
C ARG A 61 4.33 -5.07 24.25
N VAL A 62 3.71 -6.25 24.34
CA VAL A 62 4.10 -7.27 25.33
C VAL A 62 5.49 -7.82 25.05
N LEU A 63 5.88 -7.96 23.77
CA LEU A 63 7.25 -8.30 23.38
C LEU A 63 8.26 -7.25 23.85
N ALA A 64 7.94 -5.95 23.70
CA ALA A 64 8.79 -4.87 24.18
C ALA A 64 8.90 -4.85 25.71
N MET A 65 7.80 -5.11 26.44
CA MET A 65 7.81 -5.22 27.90
C MET A 65 8.69 -6.38 28.36
N ARG A 66 8.52 -7.58 27.77
CA ARG A 66 9.37 -8.75 28.03
C ARG A 66 10.84 -8.43 27.77
N GLN A 67 11.14 -7.83 26.63
CA GLN A 67 12.51 -7.44 26.28
C GLN A 67 13.12 -6.46 27.30
N ALA A 68 12.34 -5.51 27.82
CA ALA A 68 12.80 -4.55 28.83
C ALA A 68 13.16 -5.24 30.15
N TRP A 69 12.32 -6.16 30.63
CA TRP A 69 12.60 -6.93 31.85
C TRP A 69 13.89 -7.75 31.73
N SER A 70 14.09 -8.42 30.59
CA SER A 70 15.28 -9.24 30.38
C SER A 70 16.56 -8.45 30.13
N LYS A 71 16.45 -7.20 29.66
CA LYS A 71 17.60 -6.31 29.47
C LYS A 71 18.11 -5.72 30.79
N SER A 72 17.24 -5.58 31.78
CA SER A 72 17.60 -5.06 33.11
C SER A 72 18.09 -6.18 34.01
N GLY A 73 19.40 -6.27 34.27
CA GLY A 73 19.97 -7.33 35.12
C GLY A 73 19.38 -7.33 36.55
N LYS A 74 19.11 -6.15 37.11
CA LYS A 74 18.47 -6.02 38.43
C LYS A 74 17.03 -6.55 38.43
N GLU A 75 16.27 -6.24 37.38
CA GLU A 75 14.88 -6.72 37.28
C GLU A 75 14.83 -8.23 37.03
N LYS A 76 15.71 -8.74 36.15
CA LYS A 76 15.85 -10.18 35.92
C LYS A 76 16.12 -10.91 37.23
N LEU A 77 17.08 -10.45 38.04
CA LEU A 77 17.37 -11.06 39.34
C LEU A 77 16.15 -11.07 40.27
N ARG A 78 15.39 -9.97 40.32
CA ARG A 78 14.16 -9.91 41.15
C ARG A 78 13.08 -10.89 40.68
N LEU A 79 12.93 -11.06 39.37
CA LEU A 79 11.99 -12.00 38.78
C LEU A 79 12.42 -13.45 39.07
N ASP A 80 13.71 -13.75 38.91
CA ASP A 80 14.27 -15.07 39.20
C ASP A 80 14.08 -15.45 40.68
N GLU A 81 14.39 -14.54 41.62
CA GLU A 81 14.16 -14.73 43.07
C GLU A 81 12.66 -14.87 43.43
N ALA A 82 11.76 -14.31 42.61
CA ALA A 82 10.32 -14.46 42.76
C ALA A 82 9.77 -15.74 42.13
N GLY A 83 10.62 -16.61 41.55
CA GLY A 83 10.21 -17.81 40.82
C GLY A 83 9.62 -17.53 39.43
N VAL A 84 9.71 -16.29 38.95
CA VAL A 84 9.24 -15.87 37.60
C VAL A 84 10.40 -16.02 36.62
N THR A 85 10.82 -17.26 36.41
CA THR A 85 11.96 -17.62 35.55
C THR A 85 11.67 -17.36 34.07
N ASP A 86 12.71 -17.43 33.23
CA ASP A 86 12.56 -17.35 31.77
C ASP A 86 11.52 -18.39 31.25
N GLU A 87 11.47 -19.60 31.80
CA GLU A 87 10.50 -20.65 31.42
C GLU A 87 9.05 -20.26 31.73
N VAL A 88 8.79 -19.72 32.93
CA VAL A 88 7.47 -19.23 33.34
C VAL A 88 7.04 -18.07 32.44
N MET A 89 7.95 -17.13 32.20
CA MET A 89 7.71 -15.98 31.33
C MET A 89 7.43 -16.41 29.89
N ASP A 90 8.18 -17.37 29.37
CA ASP A 90 8.01 -17.85 28.00
C ASP A 90 6.69 -18.60 27.82
N SER A 91 6.29 -19.42 28.80
CA SER A 91 4.99 -20.08 28.81
C SER A 91 3.84 -19.06 28.84
N ALA A 92 3.94 -18.03 29.68
CA ALA A 92 2.95 -16.95 29.73
C ALA A 92 2.89 -16.15 28.42
N MET A 93 4.04 -15.83 27.83
CA MET A 93 4.12 -15.13 26.54
C MET A 93 3.58 -15.97 25.39
N GLN A 94 3.86 -17.28 25.36
CA GLN A 94 3.29 -18.22 24.39
C GLN A 94 1.77 -18.22 24.47
N ALA A 95 1.21 -18.45 25.66
CA ALA A 95 -0.23 -18.49 25.87
C ALA A 95 -0.90 -17.16 25.46
N PHE A 96 -0.35 -16.03 25.90
CA PHE A 96 -0.88 -14.71 25.57
C PHE A 96 -0.86 -14.42 24.07
N ILE A 97 0.28 -14.61 23.41
CA ILE A 97 0.43 -14.33 21.98
C ILE A 97 -0.49 -15.26 21.17
N LEU A 98 -0.51 -16.55 21.51
CA LEU A 98 -1.29 -17.54 20.80
C LEU A 98 -2.80 -17.28 20.92
N GLU A 99 -3.29 -16.92 22.10
CA GLU A 99 -4.69 -16.53 22.32
C GLU A 99 -5.08 -15.32 21.47
N VAL A 100 -4.21 -14.30 21.42
CA VAL A 100 -4.45 -13.13 20.57
C VAL A 100 -4.52 -13.56 19.11
N ILE A 101 -3.48 -14.25 18.60
CA ILE A 101 -3.40 -14.69 17.19
C ILE A 101 -4.60 -15.56 16.81
N ALA A 102 -4.98 -16.52 17.64
CA ALA A 102 -6.10 -17.40 17.38
C ALA A 102 -7.43 -16.62 17.35
N LYS A 103 -7.73 -15.84 18.38
CA LYS A 103 -9.10 -15.33 18.61
C LYS A 103 -9.39 -13.94 18.06
N HIS A 104 -8.40 -13.21 17.53
CA HIS A 104 -8.65 -11.86 16.99
C HIS A 104 -9.34 -11.85 15.61
N GLY A 105 -9.57 -13.01 14.99
CA GLY A 105 -10.20 -13.14 13.68
C GLY A 105 -10.71 -14.56 13.43
N GLU A 106 -11.18 -14.83 12.22
CA GLU A 106 -11.71 -16.13 11.83
C GLU A 106 -10.66 -17.25 11.96
N PRO A 107 -11.07 -18.48 12.31
CA PRO A 107 -10.15 -19.62 12.33
C PRO A 107 -9.74 -20.01 10.90
N ALA A 108 -8.51 -20.52 10.76
CA ALA A 108 -7.97 -21.07 9.52
C ALA A 108 -6.95 -22.16 9.84
N ARG A 109 -6.61 -22.98 8.83
CA ARG A 109 -5.63 -24.07 8.98
C ARG A 109 -4.25 -23.55 9.37
N VAL A 110 -3.84 -22.42 8.79
CA VAL A 110 -2.56 -21.76 9.06
C VAL A 110 -2.85 -20.35 9.58
N LEU A 111 -2.37 -20.08 10.79
CA LEU A 111 -2.51 -18.76 11.40
C LEU A 111 -1.29 -17.90 11.13
N CYS A 112 -1.56 -16.63 10.91
CA CYS A 112 -0.58 -15.62 10.59
C CYS A 112 -0.79 -14.39 11.48
N ASN A 113 0.28 -13.67 11.77
CA ASN A 113 0.23 -12.38 12.42
C ASN A 113 1.07 -11.36 11.63
N LYS A 114 0.52 -10.15 11.47
CA LYS A 114 1.25 -9.02 10.91
C LYS A 114 1.20 -7.86 11.88
N ASP A 115 2.29 -7.69 12.61
CA ASP A 115 2.59 -6.49 13.39
C ASP A 115 4.04 -6.08 13.08
N PRO A 116 4.27 -4.93 12.40
CA PRO A 116 5.56 -4.64 11.75
C PRO A 116 6.81 -4.86 12.63
N PHE A 117 6.75 -4.42 13.88
CA PHE A 117 7.89 -4.46 14.81
C PHE A 117 8.07 -5.78 15.59
N THR A 118 7.19 -6.76 15.41
CA THR A 118 7.39 -8.10 16.02
C THR A 118 8.67 -8.77 15.54
N LEU A 119 9.11 -8.46 14.32
CA LEU A 119 10.34 -8.95 13.70
C LEU A 119 11.62 -8.40 14.33
N LYS A 120 11.53 -7.44 15.27
CA LYS A 120 12.66 -7.11 16.17
C LYS A 120 12.94 -8.21 17.20
N SER A 121 12.03 -9.17 17.31
CA SER A 121 12.05 -10.26 18.28
C SER A 121 11.87 -11.61 17.57
N SER A 122 12.23 -11.74 16.29
CA SER A 122 12.03 -13.01 15.56
C SER A 122 12.85 -14.16 16.13
N VAL A 123 14.04 -13.92 16.68
CA VAL A 123 14.81 -14.96 17.40
C VAL A 123 14.04 -15.46 18.62
N TYR A 124 13.49 -14.52 19.41
CA TYR A 124 12.69 -14.86 20.58
C TYR A 124 11.39 -15.59 20.20
N LEU A 125 10.67 -15.10 19.19
CA LEU A 125 9.45 -15.73 18.67
C LEU A 125 9.73 -17.12 18.07
N SER A 126 10.87 -17.32 17.41
CA SER A 126 11.29 -18.62 16.87
C SER A 126 11.56 -19.64 17.99
N ARG A 127 12.04 -19.17 19.15
CA ARG A 127 12.21 -20.01 20.34
C ARG A 127 10.86 -20.33 21.00
N LEU A 128 9.94 -19.37 21.06
CA LEU A 128 8.59 -19.60 21.60
C LEU A 128 7.75 -20.52 20.71
N PHE A 129 7.85 -20.35 19.39
CA PHE A 129 7.05 -21.07 18.40
C PHE A 129 8.01 -21.76 17.40
N PRO A 130 8.48 -22.97 17.71
CA PRO A 130 9.58 -23.62 16.98
C PRO A 130 9.23 -23.97 15.53
N ASN A 131 7.96 -24.08 15.17
CA ASN A 131 7.54 -24.34 13.78
C ASN A 131 7.11 -23.06 13.04
N SER A 132 7.27 -21.88 13.66
CA SER A 132 6.95 -20.62 13.03
C SER A 132 7.96 -20.21 11.96
N LYS A 133 7.47 -19.49 10.95
CA LYS A 133 8.25 -18.88 9.87
C LYS A 133 8.01 -17.38 9.82
N PHE A 134 8.99 -16.65 9.31
CA PHE A 134 9.06 -15.19 9.31
C PHE A 134 9.20 -14.66 7.90
N LEU A 135 8.36 -13.71 7.51
CA LEU A 135 8.50 -12.93 6.28
C LEU A 135 8.92 -11.51 6.64
N LEU A 136 10.19 -11.18 6.39
CA LEU A 136 10.73 -9.85 6.62
C LEU A 136 10.53 -9.00 5.37
N MET A 137 9.56 -8.11 5.39
CA MET A 137 9.36 -7.14 4.31
C MET A 137 10.50 -6.12 4.29
N VAL A 138 11.19 -6.07 3.16
CA VAL A 138 12.26 -5.13 2.85
C VAL A 138 11.76 -4.21 1.75
N ARG A 139 11.97 -2.90 1.93
CA ARG A 139 11.66 -1.88 0.92
C ARG A 139 12.76 -0.83 0.96
N ASP A 140 12.98 -0.14 -0.14
CA ASP A 140 13.87 1.02 -0.17
C ASP A 140 13.50 2.00 0.96
N GLY A 141 14.46 2.28 1.85
CA GLY A 141 14.25 3.14 3.01
C GLY A 141 13.77 4.54 2.66
N ARG A 142 14.18 5.03 1.49
CA ARG A 142 13.74 6.33 0.94
C ARG A 142 12.24 6.31 0.66
N ALA A 143 11.72 5.22 0.10
CA ALA A 143 10.30 5.03 -0.17
C ALA A 143 9.48 4.89 1.13
N SER A 144 9.95 4.09 2.09
CA SER A 144 9.27 3.90 3.37
C SER A 144 9.22 5.21 4.19
N VAL A 145 10.32 5.95 4.25
CA VAL A 145 10.41 7.24 4.94
C VAL A 145 9.53 8.31 4.28
N HIS A 146 9.63 8.44 2.96
CA HIS A 146 8.75 9.36 2.24
C HIS A 146 7.27 9.02 2.48
N SER A 147 6.91 7.73 2.50
CA SER A 147 5.55 7.30 2.78
C SER A 147 5.08 7.64 4.20
N MET A 148 5.91 7.49 5.24
CA MET A 148 5.49 7.81 6.62
C MET A 148 5.36 9.31 6.83
N ILE A 149 6.25 10.12 6.25
CA ILE A 149 6.23 11.59 6.35
C ILE A 149 5.00 12.15 5.64
N THR A 150 4.84 11.87 4.34
CA THR A 150 3.75 12.45 3.54
C THR A 150 2.36 12.03 4.01
N ARG A 151 2.22 10.79 4.50
CA ARG A 151 0.96 10.30 5.06
C ARG A 151 0.83 10.59 6.56
N LYS A 152 1.80 11.20 7.23
CA LYS A 152 1.77 11.43 8.67
C LYS A 152 1.46 10.16 9.46
N VAL A 153 2.15 9.06 9.15
CA VAL A 153 2.01 7.79 9.87
C VAL A 153 2.95 7.83 11.06
N THR A 154 2.39 8.03 12.26
CA THR A 154 3.17 8.17 13.48
C THR A 154 3.76 6.83 13.91
N ILE A 155 5.07 6.84 14.17
CA ILE A 155 5.82 5.70 14.69
C ILE A 155 6.55 6.23 15.93
N ALA A 156 6.42 5.54 17.06
CA ALA A 156 7.04 5.98 18.31
C ALA A 156 8.54 6.18 18.12
N GLY A 157 9.01 7.37 18.48
CA GLY A 157 10.40 7.76 18.35
C GLY A 157 10.79 8.33 16.99
N PHE A 158 9.97 8.32 15.93
CA PHE A 158 10.34 8.93 14.63
C PHE A 158 9.87 10.39 14.55
N ASP A 159 10.76 11.31 14.18
CA ASP A 159 10.41 12.70 13.89
C ASP A 159 10.01 12.87 12.42
N LEU A 160 8.69 12.96 12.19
CA LEU A 160 8.12 13.09 10.85
C LEU A 160 8.41 14.43 10.17
N SER A 161 9.01 15.40 10.87
CA SER A 161 9.46 16.66 10.27
C SER A 161 10.85 16.54 9.62
N SER A 162 11.59 15.46 9.89
CA SER A 162 12.97 15.28 9.44
C SER A 162 13.16 13.96 8.68
N TYR A 163 13.45 14.06 7.37
CA TYR A 163 13.84 12.90 6.55
C TYR A 163 15.10 12.23 7.08
N ARG A 164 16.07 13.02 7.56
CA ARG A 164 17.34 12.52 8.12
C ARG A 164 17.09 11.65 9.34
N ASP A 165 16.27 12.12 10.28
CA ASP A 165 15.91 11.38 11.48
C ASP A 165 15.15 10.09 11.14
N CYS A 166 14.12 10.20 10.29
CA CYS A 166 13.34 9.05 9.86
C CYS A 166 14.18 7.99 9.13
N LEU A 167 15.12 8.39 8.26
CA LEU A 167 16.05 7.46 7.58
C LEU A 167 17.04 6.82 8.55
N THR A 168 17.56 7.58 9.52
CA THR A 168 18.46 7.05 10.56
C THR A 168 17.76 5.98 11.39
N LYS A 169 16.51 6.24 11.80
CA LYS A 169 15.70 5.30 12.59
C LYS A 169 15.20 4.13 11.76
N TRP A 170 14.84 4.35 10.49
CA TRP A 170 14.57 3.27 9.54
C TRP A 170 15.79 2.34 9.44
N ASN A 171 16.99 2.91 9.24
CA ASN A 171 18.23 2.15 9.11
C ASN A 171 18.48 1.30 10.35
N LYS A 172 18.32 1.89 11.55
CA LYS A 172 18.53 1.14 12.79
C LYS A 172 17.49 0.03 13.00
N ALA A 173 16.23 0.30 12.65
CA ALA A 173 15.16 -0.69 12.79
C ALA A 173 15.36 -1.87 11.84
N ILE A 174 15.64 -1.61 10.56
CA ILE A 174 15.84 -2.68 9.57
C ILE A 174 17.14 -3.44 9.82
N GLU A 175 18.20 -2.79 10.31
CA GLU A 175 19.44 -3.46 10.72
C GLU A 175 19.17 -4.55 11.77
N VAL A 176 18.41 -4.22 12.82
CA VAL A 176 18.07 -5.18 13.88
C VAL A 176 17.20 -6.31 13.34
N MET A 177 16.15 -6.00 12.58
CA MET A 177 15.25 -7.01 12.02
C MET A 177 15.97 -7.94 11.03
N TYR A 178 16.84 -7.38 10.19
CA TYR A 178 17.61 -8.15 9.22
C TYR A 178 18.62 -9.06 9.91
N ALA A 179 19.33 -8.55 10.92
CA ALA A 179 20.24 -9.37 11.73
C ALA A 179 19.51 -10.54 12.40
N GLN A 180 18.35 -10.28 13.03
CA GLN A 180 17.51 -11.31 13.63
C GLN A 180 17.00 -12.34 12.60
N CYS A 181 16.65 -11.89 11.38
CA CYS A 181 16.23 -12.77 10.29
C CYS A 181 17.38 -13.70 9.85
N MET A 182 18.59 -13.16 9.71
CA MET A 182 19.78 -13.96 9.37
C MET A 182 20.15 -14.94 10.49
N GLU A 183 20.04 -14.52 11.75
CA GLU A 183 20.32 -15.34 12.93
C GLU A 183 19.35 -16.52 13.07
N VAL A 184 18.06 -16.30 12.80
CA VAL A 184 17.03 -17.36 12.79
C VAL A 184 17.26 -18.38 11.66
N GLY A 185 17.93 -17.96 10.57
CA GLY A 185 18.32 -18.84 9.47
C GLY A 185 17.31 -18.90 8.32
N LYS A 186 17.80 -19.33 7.14
CA LYS A 186 17.07 -19.30 5.86
C LYS A 186 15.83 -20.20 5.84
N ASP A 187 15.79 -21.25 6.66
CA ASP A 187 14.65 -22.17 6.72
C ASP A 187 13.46 -21.59 7.49
N LYS A 188 13.71 -20.55 8.29
CA LYS A 188 12.74 -19.94 9.20
C LYS A 188 12.47 -18.48 8.87
N CYS A 189 13.39 -17.73 8.26
CA CYS A 189 13.15 -16.34 7.86
C CYS A 189 13.49 -16.08 6.39
N LEU A 190 12.53 -15.50 5.68
CA LEU A 190 12.66 -15.08 4.28
C LEU A 190 12.53 -13.55 4.16
N PRO A 191 13.60 -12.84 3.75
CA PRO A 191 13.49 -11.45 3.30
C PRO A 191 12.67 -11.36 2.00
N VAL A 192 11.62 -10.53 2.00
CA VAL A 192 10.75 -10.29 0.85
C VAL A 192 10.86 -8.84 0.42
N TYR A 193 11.42 -8.63 -0.77
CA TYR A 193 11.60 -7.30 -1.35
C TYR A 193 10.27 -6.79 -1.93
N TYR A 194 9.76 -5.68 -1.39
CA TYR A 194 8.49 -5.08 -1.79
C TYR A 194 8.45 -4.77 -3.29
N GLU A 195 9.52 -4.21 -3.83
CA GLU A 195 9.60 -3.83 -5.23
C GLU A 195 9.52 -5.06 -6.12
N GLN A 196 10.19 -6.16 -5.74
CA GLN A 196 10.12 -7.43 -6.46
C GLN A 196 8.74 -8.09 -6.33
N LEU A 197 8.12 -8.03 -5.15
CA LEU A 197 6.75 -8.50 -4.94
C LEU A 197 5.75 -7.73 -5.81
N VAL A 198 5.92 -6.42 -5.96
CA VAL A 198 5.05 -5.59 -6.79
C VAL A 198 5.32 -5.81 -8.27
N LEU A 199 6.57 -5.92 -8.70
CA LEU A 199 6.93 -6.11 -10.11
C LEU A 199 6.59 -7.51 -10.61
N HIS A 200 6.79 -8.53 -9.77
CA HIS A 200 6.72 -9.95 -10.12
C HIS A 200 5.89 -10.77 -9.12
N PRO A 201 4.61 -10.42 -8.87
CA PRO A 201 3.84 -10.99 -7.76
C PRO A 201 3.66 -12.51 -7.85
N ARG A 202 3.48 -13.07 -9.05
CA ARG A 202 3.35 -14.52 -9.25
C ARG A 202 4.62 -15.25 -8.82
N ARG A 203 5.78 -14.84 -9.33
CA ARG A 203 7.07 -15.43 -8.97
C ARG A 203 7.34 -15.28 -7.47
N SER A 204 7.14 -14.09 -6.92
CA SER A 204 7.39 -13.84 -5.49
C SER A 204 6.51 -14.71 -4.61
N LEU A 205 5.21 -14.82 -4.90
CA LEU A 205 4.30 -15.65 -4.10
C LEU A 205 4.57 -17.15 -4.26
N GLN A 206 5.01 -17.62 -5.43
CA GLN A 206 5.42 -19.02 -5.58
C GLN A 206 6.59 -19.35 -4.64
N VAL A 207 7.61 -18.50 -4.60
CA VAL A 207 8.76 -18.67 -3.68
C VAL A 207 8.33 -18.57 -2.21
N ILE A 208 7.43 -17.64 -1.89
CA ILE A 208 6.95 -17.44 -0.52
C ILE A 208 6.13 -18.65 -0.04
N LEU A 209 5.17 -19.12 -0.84
CA LEU A 209 4.32 -20.26 -0.45
C LEU A 209 5.13 -21.56 -0.35
N ASP A 210 6.08 -21.77 -1.26
CA ASP A 210 7.04 -22.89 -1.18
C ASP A 210 7.87 -22.83 0.11
N PHE A 211 8.45 -21.67 0.42
CA PHE A 211 9.17 -21.45 1.68
C PHE A 211 8.30 -21.73 2.92
N LEU A 212 7.01 -21.38 2.86
CA LEU A 212 6.05 -21.61 3.94
C LEU A 212 5.54 -23.06 4.01
N GLY A 213 5.78 -23.88 2.97
CA GLY A 213 5.22 -25.23 2.87
C GLY A 213 3.70 -25.24 2.64
N ILE A 214 3.19 -24.26 1.89
CA ILE A 214 1.76 -24.11 1.59
C ILE A 214 1.57 -24.30 0.08
N ALA A 215 0.53 -25.04 -0.31
CA ALA A 215 0.21 -25.27 -1.71
C ALA A 215 -0.10 -23.95 -2.45
N TRP A 216 0.15 -23.91 -3.76
CA TRP A 216 -0.19 -22.74 -4.57
C TRP A 216 -1.72 -22.57 -4.66
N SER A 217 -2.19 -21.33 -4.54
CA SER A 217 -3.56 -20.93 -4.88
C SER A 217 -3.53 -19.64 -5.70
N ASP A 218 -4.25 -19.58 -6.82
CA ASP A 218 -4.25 -18.38 -7.67
C ASP A 218 -4.91 -17.17 -6.97
N ALA A 219 -5.74 -17.41 -5.96
CA ALA A 219 -6.41 -16.38 -5.17
C ALA A 219 -5.45 -15.35 -4.55
N VAL A 220 -4.19 -15.74 -4.27
CA VAL A 220 -3.19 -14.83 -3.69
C VAL A 220 -2.81 -13.67 -4.62
N LEU A 221 -3.10 -13.79 -5.92
CA LEU A 221 -2.93 -12.72 -6.92
C LEU A 221 -4.14 -11.80 -7.05
N HIS A 222 -5.25 -12.16 -6.41
CA HIS A 222 -6.57 -11.53 -6.54
C HIS A 222 -7.14 -11.09 -5.18
N HIS A 223 -6.26 -10.64 -4.27
CA HIS A 223 -6.64 -10.26 -2.91
C HIS A 223 -7.71 -9.16 -2.87
N GLU A 224 -7.75 -8.28 -3.88
CA GLU A 224 -8.72 -7.19 -4.00
C GLU A 224 -10.16 -7.69 -4.15
N ASP A 225 -10.35 -8.87 -4.74
CA ASP A 225 -11.66 -9.47 -4.98
C ASP A 225 -12.19 -10.20 -3.74
N LEU A 226 -11.36 -10.38 -2.71
CA LEU A 226 -11.66 -11.13 -1.49
C LEU A 226 -11.80 -10.26 -0.24
N ILE A 227 -11.82 -8.94 -0.39
CA ILE A 227 -11.93 -8.01 0.73
C ILE A 227 -13.30 -8.09 1.38
N GLY A 228 -13.33 -8.34 2.68
CA GLY A 228 -14.55 -8.46 3.49
C GLY A 228 -15.37 -9.73 3.20
N LYS A 229 -14.84 -10.68 2.41
CA LYS A 229 -15.50 -11.97 2.16
C LYS A 229 -15.13 -13.01 3.22
N PRO A 230 -16.02 -13.98 3.52
CA PRO A 230 -15.70 -15.11 4.39
C PRO A 230 -14.45 -15.85 3.90
N GLY A 231 -13.51 -16.13 4.80
CA GLY A 231 -12.23 -16.77 4.44
C GLY A 231 -11.32 -15.93 3.55
N GLY A 232 -11.57 -14.62 3.44
CA GLY A 232 -10.78 -13.68 2.64
C GLY A 232 -10.12 -12.60 3.49
N VAL A 233 -9.96 -11.41 2.91
CA VAL A 233 -9.14 -10.34 3.49
C VAL A 233 -9.96 -9.43 4.40
N SER A 234 -9.76 -9.52 5.71
CA SER A 234 -10.32 -8.54 6.67
C SER A 234 -9.43 -7.30 6.79
N LEU A 235 -10.03 -6.10 6.72
CA LEU A 235 -9.31 -4.82 6.78
C LEU A 235 -9.91 -3.90 7.85
N SER A 236 -9.06 -3.38 8.73
CA SER A 236 -9.44 -2.29 9.63
C SER A 236 -9.64 -0.98 8.87
N LYS A 237 -10.76 -0.30 9.10
CA LYS A 237 -11.07 1.01 8.49
C LYS A 237 -10.12 2.13 8.94
N ILE A 238 -9.43 1.96 10.06
CA ILE A 238 -8.54 2.96 10.65
C ILE A 238 -7.05 2.66 10.41
N GLU A 239 -6.70 1.51 9.83
CA GLU A 239 -5.34 1.23 9.41
C GLU A 239 -4.92 2.12 8.22
N ARG A 240 -3.71 2.69 8.30
CA ARG A 240 -3.21 3.68 7.33
C ARG A 240 -2.92 3.12 5.93
N SER A 241 -2.95 1.80 5.77
CA SER A 241 -2.68 1.11 4.50
C SER A 241 -3.95 0.67 3.78
N THR A 242 -5.11 0.72 4.43
CA THR A 242 -6.37 0.15 3.92
C THR A 242 -6.78 0.75 2.57
N ASP A 243 -6.69 2.07 2.38
CA ASP A 243 -6.99 2.77 1.12
C ASP A 243 -6.08 2.35 -0.05
N GLN A 244 -4.92 1.75 0.22
CA GLN A 244 -4.03 1.25 -0.83
C GLN A 244 -4.20 -0.25 -1.08
N VAL A 245 -4.43 -1.04 -0.03
CA VAL A 245 -4.58 -2.51 -0.11
C VAL A 245 -5.93 -2.93 -0.71
N ILE A 246 -6.92 -2.04 -0.76
CA ILE A 246 -8.15 -2.29 -1.52
C ILE A 246 -7.96 -2.35 -3.05
N LYS A 247 -6.78 -1.97 -3.54
CA LYS A 247 -6.45 -1.96 -4.96
C LYS A 247 -5.63 -3.21 -5.30
N PRO A 248 -5.75 -3.75 -6.53
CA PRO A 248 -4.84 -4.79 -6.99
C PRO A 248 -3.39 -4.32 -6.91
N VAL A 249 -2.45 -5.27 -6.86
CA VAL A 249 -1.01 -5.01 -6.97
C VAL A 249 -0.72 -4.09 -8.17
N ASN A 250 -0.07 -2.95 -7.92
CA ASN A 250 0.12 -1.89 -8.92
C ASN A 250 1.44 -1.12 -8.72
N LEU A 251 1.86 -0.41 -9.75
CA LEU A 251 3.18 0.22 -9.85
C LEU A 251 3.26 1.62 -9.25
N GLU A 252 2.13 2.23 -8.85
CA GLU A 252 2.12 3.66 -8.54
C GLU A 252 3.07 4.02 -7.40
N ALA A 253 3.32 3.12 -6.44
CA ALA A 253 4.05 3.44 -5.22
C ALA A 253 5.57 3.18 -5.28
N LEU A 254 6.10 2.60 -6.36
CA LEU A 254 7.52 2.18 -6.43
C LEU A 254 8.48 3.37 -6.25
N SER A 255 8.35 4.40 -7.08
CA SER A 255 9.31 5.51 -7.16
C SER A 255 8.71 6.88 -6.83
N LYS A 256 7.55 6.93 -6.16
CA LYS A 256 6.88 8.20 -5.76
C LYS A 256 7.72 9.09 -4.84
N TRP A 257 8.77 8.56 -4.23
CA TRP A 257 9.66 9.28 -3.32
C TRP A 257 10.72 10.12 -4.04
N THR A 258 11.01 9.81 -5.31
CA THR A 258 12.03 10.49 -6.10
C THR A 258 11.78 11.99 -6.11
N SER A 259 12.84 12.78 -5.97
CA SER A 259 12.80 14.25 -5.96
C SER A 259 12.12 14.92 -4.75
N HIS A 260 11.64 14.16 -3.75
CA HIS A 260 11.02 14.72 -2.54
C HIS A 260 11.94 14.73 -1.31
N ILE A 261 13.13 14.15 -1.42
CA ILE A 261 14.11 14.10 -0.33
C ILE A 261 14.98 15.37 -0.39
N PRO A 262 15.18 16.09 0.74
CA PRO A 262 16.06 17.26 0.79
C PRO A 262 17.48 16.96 0.28
N GLY A 263 18.08 17.92 -0.42
CA GLY A 263 19.37 17.72 -1.10
C GLY A 263 20.54 17.38 -0.15
N ASP A 264 20.53 17.90 1.07
CA ASP A 264 21.54 17.56 2.09
C ASP A 264 21.42 16.09 2.53
N VAL A 265 20.19 15.58 2.64
CA VAL A 265 19.92 14.18 2.98
C VAL A 265 20.27 13.25 1.81
N VAL A 266 20.00 13.67 0.57
CA VAL A 266 20.43 12.91 -0.62
C VAL A 266 21.96 12.78 -0.67
N ARG A 267 22.69 13.87 -0.41
CA ARG A 267 24.16 13.86 -0.40
C ARG A 267 24.73 12.92 0.66
N ASP A 268 24.12 12.87 1.84
CA ASP A 268 24.61 12.09 2.99
C ASP A 268 23.93 10.70 3.10
N MET A 269 23.24 10.24 2.04
CA MET A 269 22.36 9.06 2.08
C MET A 269 23.10 7.78 2.52
N ALA A 270 24.32 7.55 2.02
CA ALA A 270 25.10 6.37 2.35
C ALA A 270 25.55 6.35 3.83
N GLN A 271 25.79 7.52 4.42
CA GLN A 271 26.16 7.68 5.82
C GLN A 271 24.94 7.53 6.74
N ILE A 272 23.81 8.11 6.35
CA ILE A 272 22.55 8.05 7.12
C ILE A 272 21.98 6.61 7.11
N ALA A 273 22.01 5.96 5.96
CA ALA A 273 21.29 4.71 5.71
C ALA A 273 22.18 3.64 5.03
N PRO A 274 23.28 3.18 5.67
CA PRO A 274 24.16 2.15 5.09
C PRO A 274 23.46 0.81 4.82
N MET A 275 22.33 0.52 5.48
CA MET A 275 21.54 -0.66 5.17
C MET A 275 20.96 -0.65 3.75
N LEU A 276 20.81 0.50 3.10
CA LEU A 276 20.41 0.55 1.68
C LEU A 276 21.35 -0.31 0.83
N ALA A 277 22.66 -0.03 0.89
CA ALA A 277 23.67 -0.75 0.14
C ALA A 277 23.73 -2.24 0.53
N ARG A 278 23.67 -2.55 1.83
CA ARG A 278 23.66 -3.95 2.33
C ARG A 278 22.46 -4.76 1.82
N LEU A 279 21.33 -4.10 1.60
CA LEU A 279 20.11 -4.72 1.11
C LEU A 279 20.01 -4.69 -0.43
N GLY A 280 21.00 -4.14 -1.13
CA GLY A 280 21.03 -4.09 -2.60
C GLY A 280 20.39 -2.85 -3.22
N TYR A 281 20.07 -1.82 -2.43
CA TYR A 281 19.64 -0.52 -2.93
C TYR A 281 20.84 0.41 -3.05
N ASP A 282 21.14 0.87 -4.27
CA ASP A 282 22.18 1.89 -4.48
C ASP A 282 21.76 3.20 -3.74
N PRO A 283 22.54 3.65 -2.73
CA PRO A 283 22.22 4.85 -1.96
C PRO A 283 22.38 6.15 -2.78
N TYR A 284 23.12 6.11 -3.89
CA TYR A 284 23.37 7.27 -4.75
C TYR A 284 22.42 7.35 -5.97
N ALA A 285 21.81 6.24 -6.38
CA ALA A 285 20.81 6.23 -7.44
C ALA A 285 19.47 6.83 -6.98
N ASN A 286 18.87 7.72 -7.77
CA ASN A 286 17.64 8.44 -7.42
C ASN A 286 16.63 8.47 -8.59
N PRO A 287 15.73 7.46 -8.73
CA PRO A 287 15.68 6.20 -7.97
C PRO A 287 16.64 5.14 -8.56
N PRO A 288 16.91 4.04 -7.83
CA PRO A 288 17.45 2.83 -8.43
C PRO A 288 16.52 2.25 -9.49
N ASN A 289 17.09 1.50 -10.44
CA ASN A 289 16.29 0.65 -11.32
C ASN A 289 15.84 -0.59 -10.55
N TYR A 290 14.59 -0.62 -10.11
CA TYR A 290 14.02 -1.76 -9.38
C TYR A 290 13.70 -2.97 -10.28
N GLY A 291 13.70 -2.81 -11.61
CA GLY A 291 13.33 -3.82 -12.58
C GLY A 291 12.11 -3.46 -13.42
N ASN A 292 11.75 -4.35 -14.35
CA ASN A 292 10.60 -4.18 -15.24
C ASN A 292 9.41 -5.01 -14.76
N PRO A 293 8.18 -4.49 -14.81
CA PRO A 293 7.01 -5.17 -14.28
C PRO A 293 6.50 -6.29 -15.20
N ASP A 294 5.91 -7.33 -14.60
CA ASP A 294 5.16 -8.34 -15.34
C ASP A 294 3.93 -7.72 -16.03
N PRO A 295 3.49 -8.23 -17.20
CA PRO A 295 2.30 -7.74 -17.90
C PRO A 295 1.04 -7.71 -17.02
N PHE A 296 0.92 -8.66 -16.10
CA PHE A 296 -0.16 -8.71 -15.10
C PHE A 296 -0.27 -7.40 -14.30
N VAL A 297 0.85 -6.89 -13.79
CA VAL A 297 0.89 -5.69 -12.94
C VAL A 297 0.69 -4.42 -13.77
N ILE A 298 1.19 -4.41 -15.00
CA ILE A 298 0.92 -3.32 -15.97
C ILE A 298 -0.60 -3.22 -16.20
N ASN A 299 -1.27 -4.35 -16.43
CA ASN A 299 -2.71 -4.40 -16.63
C ASN A 299 -3.48 -3.97 -15.38
N ASN A 300 -3.08 -4.42 -14.18
CA ASN A 300 -3.66 -3.96 -12.91
C ASN A 300 -3.56 -2.43 -12.76
N THR A 301 -2.38 -1.89 -13.04
CA THR A 301 -2.12 -0.45 -12.94
C THR A 301 -2.97 0.33 -13.95
N ARG A 302 -3.09 -0.15 -15.19
CA ARG A 302 -3.98 0.45 -16.20
C ARG A 302 -5.44 0.46 -15.75
N ARG A 303 -5.95 -0.66 -15.21
CA ARG A 303 -7.34 -0.76 -14.69
C ARG A 303 -7.63 0.30 -13.63
N LEU A 304 -6.67 0.60 -12.76
CA LEU A 304 -6.79 1.66 -11.75
C LEU A 304 -6.84 3.06 -12.37
N VAL A 305 -5.96 3.36 -13.33
CA VAL A 305 -5.93 4.66 -14.01
C VAL A 305 -7.24 4.90 -14.78
N TYR A 306 -7.73 3.90 -15.52
CA TYR A 306 -8.99 4.01 -16.25
C TYR A 306 -10.19 4.20 -15.32
N ARG A 307 -10.32 3.42 -14.23
CA ARG A 307 -11.39 3.61 -13.24
C ARG A 307 -11.32 5.00 -12.58
N GLY A 308 -10.11 5.48 -12.29
CA GLY A 308 -9.90 6.83 -11.76
C GLY A 308 -10.21 7.95 -12.76
N ALA A 309 -9.99 7.73 -14.06
CA ALA A 309 -10.34 8.68 -15.11
C ALA A 309 -11.85 8.71 -15.38
N ALA A 310 -12.50 7.54 -15.48
CA ALA A 310 -13.94 7.42 -15.64
C ALA A 310 -14.71 8.00 -14.45
N GLY A 311 -14.27 7.72 -13.22
CA GLY A 311 -14.85 8.33 -12.01
C GLY A 311 -14.69 9.85 -11.98
N ARG A 312 -13.55 10.39 -12.44
CA ARG A 312 -13.35 11.84 -12.57
C ARG A 312 -14.18 12.47 -13.69
N ALA A 313 -14.38 11.78 -14.81
CA ALA A 313 -15.27 12.24 -15.89
C ALA A 313 -16.75 12.29 -15.44
N LEU A 314 -17.16 11.32 -14.62
CA LEU A 314 -18.49 11.29 -14.01
C LEU A 314 -18.68 12.43 -12.98
N LEU A 315 -17.66 12.71 -12.16
CA LEU A 315 -17.65 13.81 -11.18
C LEU A 315 -17.53 15.21 -11.81
N LEU A 316 -16.84 15.33 -12.94
CA LEU A 316 -16.69 16.60 -13.67
C LEU A 316 -17.88 16.94 -14.56
N GLY A 317 -18.94 16.13 -14.57
CA GLY A 317 -20.20 16.47 -15.23
C GLY A 317 -19.98 16.99 -16.65
N VAL A 318 -19.26 16.22 -17.48
CA VAL A 318 -19.31 16.46 -18.93
C VAL A 318 -20.73 16.10 -19.37
N ARG A 319 -21.64 17.07 -19.26
CA ARG A 319 -22.89 17.08 -20.01
C ARG A 319 -22.50 17.10 -21.47
N THR A 320 -22.49 15.94 -22.12
CA THR A 320 -22.66 15.89 -23.56
C THR A 320 -23.94 16.65 -23.88
N ARG A 321 -23.87 17.61 -24.82
CA ARG A 321 -25.04 18.27 -25.40
C ARG A 321 -25.80 17.26 -26.24
N SER A 322 -26.51 16.36 -25.58
CA SER A 322 -27.61 15.58 -26.14
C SER A 322 -28.36 15.01 -24.94
N GLY A 323 -29.32 15.79 -24.44
CA GLY A 323 -30.25 15.32 -23.42
C GLY A 323 -31.17 14.27 -24.02
N THR A 324 -30.81 13.00 -23.85
CA THR A 324 -31.74 11.87 -23.91
C THR A 324 -31.29 10.84 -22.88
N SER A 325 -31.99 10.81 -21.76
CA SER A 325 -31.95 9.71 -20.79
C SER A 325 -32.49 8.46 -21.46
N VAL A 326 -31.67 7.43 -21.59
CA VAL A 326 -32.15 6.06 -21.86
C VAL A 326 -31.77 5.21 -20.67
N SER A 327 -32.75 4.98 -19.80
CA SER A 327 -32.73 3.91 -18.82
C SER A 327 -32.82 2.59 -19.58
N ARG A 328 -31.75 1.81 -19.64
CA ARG A 328 -31.83 0.38 -19.99
C ARG A 328 -30.92 -0.40 -19.05
N GLU A 329 -31.56 -1.19 -18.19
CA GLU A 329 -31.01 -2.37 -17.56
C GLU A 329 -30.39 -3.26 -18.63
N LEU A 330 -29.17 -3.75 -18.41
CA LEU A 330 -28.63 -4.88 -19.14
C LEU A 330 -27.92 -5.81 -18.13
N SER A 331 -28.70 -6.81 -17.75
CA SER A 331 -28.25 -8.14 -17.37
C SER A 331 -27.25 -8.71 -18.39
N SER A 332 -26.27 -9.46 -17.90
CA SER A 332 -25.51 -10.46 -18.68
C SER A 332 -26.45 -11.62 -19.12
N PRO A 333 -26.09 -12.58 -20.03
CA PRO A 333 -24.71 -12.99 -20.38
C PRO A 333 -24.45 -13.53 -21.83
N LEU A 334 -23.17 -13.88 -22.07
CA LEU A 334 -22.63 -14.91 -23.00
C LEU A 334 -22.48 -14.65 -24.52
N ILE A 335 -21.23 -14.88 -24.99
CA ILE A 335 -20.80 -15.56 -26.26
C ILE A 335 -21.01 -14.72 -27.55
N ASP A 336 -20.04 -14.47 -28.43
CA ASP A 336 -19.13 -15.41 -29.10
C ASP A 336 -17.89 -14.75 -29.74
N SER A 337 -16.85 -15.55 -29.93
CA SER A 337 -15.58 -15.24 -30.60
C SER A 337 -15.68 -15.32 -32.13
N VAL A 338 -15.28 -14.28 -32.89
CA VAL A 338 -14.84 -14.44 -34.29
C VAL A 338 -13.77 -13.39 -34.68
N SER A 339 -12.55 -13.90 -34.85
CA SER A 339 -11.52 -13.58 -35.86
C SER A 339 -11.00 -12.15 -36.09
N LEU A 340 -9.76 -11.95 -35.61
CA LEU A 340 -8.71 -11.24 -36.34
C LEU A 340 -8.45 -11.93 -37.69
N HIS A 341 -8.56 -11.22 -38.82
CA HIS A 341 -7.57 -11.22 -39.91
C HIS A 341 -7.95 -10.29 -41.08
N HIS A 342 -6.92 -9.69 -41.70
CA HIS A 342 -6.90 -8.84 -42.92
C HIS A 342 -7.42 -7.39 -42.74
N ALA A 343 -6.68 -6.33 -43.07
CA ALA A 343 -5.55 -6.19 -43.97
C ALA A 343 -4.63 -5.02 -43.57
N CYS A 344 -3.33 -5.27 -43.59
CA CYS A 344 -2.30 -4.26 -43.69
C CYS A 344 -1.72 -4.37 -45.10
N LYS A 345 -2.06 -3.43 -46.00
CA LYS A 345 -1.25 -3.07 -47.19
C LYS A 345 -1.90 -1.92 -47.96
N LEU A 346 -1.02 -1.07 -48.48
CA LEU A 346 -1.20 0.08 -49.38
C LEU A 346 -1.40 1.43 -48.68
N GLY A 347 -0.35 2.24 -48.79
CA GLY A 347 -0.30 3.59 -48.28
C GLY A 347 -1.01 4.62 -49.15
N TRP A 348 -0.92 5.85 -48.67
CA TRP A 348 -1.37 7.10 -49.27
C TRP A 348 -2.88 7.29 -49.38
N GLY A 349 -3.38 8.31 -48.66
CA GLY A 349 -4.70 8.87 -48.91
C GLY A 349 -5.36 9.41 -47.64
N ARG A 350 -5.43 10.74 -47.54
CA ARG A 350 -6.25 11.46 -46.55
C ARG A 350 -7.71 10.97 -46.65
N ALA A 351 -8.26 10.43 -45.57
CA ALA A 351 -9.69 10.18 -45.46
C ALA A 351 -10.37 11.41 -44.83
N LEU A 352 -10.99 12.22 -45.69
CA LEU A 352 -12.08 13.12 -45.34
C LEU A 352 -13.30 12.25 -44.99
N LEU A 353 -13.79 12.35 -43.76
CA LEU A 353 -15.13 11.88 -43.41
C LEU A 353 -16.14 12.93 -43.88
N ALA A 354 -16.82 12.61 -44.97
CA ALA A 354 -18.06 13.26 -45.40
C ALA A 354 -19.22 12.66 -44.61
N CYS A 355 -20.07 13.51 -44.03
CA CYS A 355 -21.44 13.16 -43.68
C CYS A 355 -22.38 13.85 -44.68
N GLU A 356 -23.16 13.06 -45.40
CA GLU A 356 -24.30 13.53 -46.19
C GLU A 356 -25.42 14.02 -45.25
N PRO A 357 -26.20 15.06 -45.65
CA PRO A 357 -27.34 15.53 -44.86
C PRO A 357 -28.65 14.90 -45.33
N GLU A 358 -29.39 14.26 -44.42
CA GLU A 358 -30.82 14.04 -44.59
C GLU A 358 -31.57 15.37 -44.44
N GLN A 359 -32.41 15.65 -45.45
CA GLN A 359 -33.24 16.83 -45.57
C GLN A 359 -34.50 16.68 -44.71
N HIS A 360 -34.81 17.64 -43.85
CA HIS A 360 -36.19 18.02 -43.55
C HIS A 360 -36.32 19.53 -43.30
N LEU A 361 -37.30 20.11 -44.00
CA LEU A 361 -37.63 21.53 -44.10
C LEU A 361 -38.23 22.13 -42.82
N PHE A 362 -37.90 23.40 -42.54
CA PHE A 362 -38.79 24.57 -42.31
C PHE A 362 -38.04 25.69 -41.53
N PRO A 363 -38.44 26.99 -41.62
CA PRO A 363 -37.51 28.04 -42.04
C PRO A 363 -37.30 29.16 -41.00
N HIS A 364 -36.37 30.06 -41.35
CA HIS A 364 -36.09 31.36 -40.74
C HIS A 364 -35.41 31.39 -39.36
N ARG A 365 -34.09 31.60 -39.38
CA ARG A 365 -33.46 32.82 -38.83
C ARG A 365 -31.99 32.87 -39.25
N LYS A 366 -31.60 34.00 -39.84
CA LYS A 366 -30.22 34.33 -40.25
C LYS A 366 -29.32 34.31 -39.01
N LEU A 367 -28.23 33.54 -39.06
CA LEU A 367 -27.07 33.76 -38.20
C LEU A 367 -25.84 33.96 -39.09
N VAL A 368 -25.32 35.19 -39.09
CA VAL A 368 -24.05 35.56 -39.72
C VAL A 368 -22.94 34.98 -38.85
N ILE A 369 -22.19 34.02 -39.38
CA ILE A 369 -20.92 33.57 -38.79
C ILE A 369 -19.79 34.17 -39.63
N SER A 370 -19.10 35.16 -39.05
CA SER A 370 -17.84 35.67 -39.58
C SER A 370 -16.78 34.56 -39.52
N ARG A 371 -16.27 34.15 -40.69
CA ARG A 371 -15.09 33.30 -40.83
C ARG A 371 -13.85 34.16 -40.62
N TYR A 372 -13.08 33.90 -39.57
CA TYR A 372 -11.66 34.27 -39.56
C TYR A 372 -10.87 33.15 -40.22
N ALA A 373 -10.38 33.43 -41.43
CA ALA A 373 -9.39 32.62 -42.12
C ALA A 373 -7.99 33.01 -41.62
N CYS A 374 -7.25 32.07 -41.04
CA CYS A 374 -5.80 32.23 -40.84
C CYS A 374 -5.09 31.78 -42.12
N HIS A 375 -4.61 32.74 -42.90
CA HIS A 375 -3.57 32.50 -43.90
C HIS A 375 -2.22 32.35 -43.20
N LEU A 376 -1.56 31.20 -43.41
CA LEU A 376 -0.16 30.98 -43.10
C LEU A 376 0.63 31.25 -44.38
N THR A 377 1.41 32.33 -44.40
CA THR A 377 2.48 32.56 -45.38
C THR A 377 3.82 32.45 -44.67
N SER A 378 4.67 31.58 -45.22
CA SER A 378 6.06 31.33 -44.85
C SER A 378 6.98 32.47 -45.29
N GLU A 379 7.90 32.91 -44.43
CA GLU A 379 9.37 32.94 -44.67
C GLU A 379 10.14 33.71 -43.56
N PRO A 380 11.49 33.54 -43.44
CA PRO A 380 12.20 33.52 -42.16
C PRO A 380 13.08 34.75 -41.89
N ARG A 381 13.44 35.02 -40.62
CA ARG A 381 14.82 35.29 -40.13
C ARG A 381 14.89 35.75 -38.66
N HIS A 382 16.07 35.50 -38.10
CA HIS A 382 16.64 35.76 -36.78
C HIS A 382 16.30 37.10 -36.09
N HIS A 383 16.06 37.05 -34.77
CA HIS A 383 16.75 37.80 -33.68
C HIS A 383 16.01 37.62 -32.32
N LEU A 384 16.76 37.30 -31.25
CA LEU A 384 16.34 37.46 -29.83
C LEU A 384 16.60 38.93 -29.39
N PRO A 385 16.21 39.42 -28.18
CA PRO A 385 15.10 39.08 -27.25
C PRO A 385 14.33 40.35 -26.76
N LYS A 386 13.25 40.20 -25.96
CA LYS A 386 12.92 41.04 -24.77
C LYS A 386 11.57 40.69 -24.12
N CYS A 387 11.58 40.55 -22.79
CA CYS A 387 10.42 40.52 -21.91
C CYS A 387 9.64 41.85 -21.94
N LEU A 388 8.30 41.79 -21.85
CA LEU A 388 7.51 42.86 -21.22
C LEU A 388 6.14 42.37 -20.76
N SER A 389 5.78 42.88 -19.58
CA SER A 389 4.67 42.58 -18.70
C SER A 389 3.27 42.83 -19.28
N LEU A 390 2.30 42.00 -18.90
CA LEU A 390 0.88 42.30 -19.03
C LEU A 390 0.34 42.93 -17.74
N ARG A 391 -0.02 44.22 -17.83
CA ARG A 391 -0.83 44.94 -16.84
C ARG A 391 -2.30 44.57 -17.03
N ILE A 392 -3.01 44.34 -15.93
CA ILE A 392 -4.47 44.22 -15.86
C ILE A 392 -5.01 45.48 -15.18
N LEU A 393 -5.94 46.18 -15.82
CA LEU A 393 -6.77 47.25 -15.24
C LEU A 393 -8.22 47.12 -15.75
N PRO A 394 -9.22 47.66 -15.03
CA PRO A 394 -10.33 46.86 -14.50
C PRO A 394 -11.66 47.02 -15.25
N ARG A 395 -12.56 46.05 -15.03
CA ARG A 395 -13.96 46.06 -15.46
C ARG A 395 -14.82 46.90 -14.53
N GLU A 396 -15.56 47.86 -15.09
CA GLU A 396 -16.76 48.40 -14.48
C GLU A 396 -17.96 48.34 -15.47
N LYS A 397 -19.09 47.88 -14.91
CA LYS A 397 -20.51 48.19 -15.21
C LYS A 397 -21.35 47.28 -16.14
N CYS A 398 -22.34 46.67 -15.45
CA CYS A 398 -23.69 46.21 -15.85
C CYS A 398 -23.79 44.87 -16.61
N GLY A 399 -24.58 43.84 -16.24
CA GLY A 399 -25.64 43.57 -15.23
C GLY A 399 -26.55 42.44 -15.79
N PRO A 400 -27.61 41.97 -15.10
CA PRO A 400 -27.65 41.08 -13.94
C PRO A 400 -28.23 39.67 -14.26
N ARG A 401 -27.73 38.62 -13.59
CA ARG A 401 -28.41 37.35 -13.18
C ARG A 401 -27.37 36.28 -12.86
N CYS A 402 -26.74 36.38 -11.68
CA CYS A 402 -26.08 35.25 -11.05
C CYS A 402 -26.54 35.22 -9.59
N LEU A 403 -27.32 34.19 -9.23
CA LEU A 403 -27.53 33.82 -7.84
C LEU A 403 -26.22 33.24 -7.29
N HIS A 404 -25.86 33.71 -6.11
CA HIS A 404 -24.72 33.31 -5.31
C HIS A 404 -24.84 31.86 -4.81
N VAL A 405 -23.74 31.11 -4.85
CA VAL A 405 -23.34 30.20 -3.77
C VAL A 405 -21.89 30.54 -3.43
N ALA A 406 -21.69 31.10 -2.24
CA ALA A 406 -20.41 31.55 -1.73
C ALA A 406 -19.67 30.39 -1.05
N PHE A 407 -18.36 30.26 -1.31
CA PHE A 407 -17.42 29.57 -0.44
C PHE A 407 -16.44 30.61 0.11
N LEU A 408 -16.49 30.85 1.42
CA LEU A 408 -15.60 31.74 2.17
C LEU A 408 -14.23 31.07 2.42
N PRO A 409 -13.10 31.78 2.27
CA PRO A 409 -11.81 31.36 2.79
C PRO A 409 -11.55 31.88 4.22
N ARG A 410 -10.65 31.16 4.90
CA ARG A 410 -10.18 31.30 6.30
C ARG A 410 -9.78 32.73 6.73
N ARG A 411 -9.91 32.99 8.04
CA ARG A 411 -8.99 33.84 8.82
C ARG A 411 -8.65 33.20 10.17
N GLU A 412 -7.45 33.54 10.62
CA GLU A 412 -6.70 33.09 11.81
C GLU A 412 -7.16 33.70 13.14
N GLU A 413 -6.73 33.02 14.20
CA GLU A 413 -6.39 33.47 15.56
C GLU A 413 -7.44 34.11 16.49
N ALA A 414 -7.75 33.38 17.57
CA ALA A 414 -7.82 33.95 18.93
C ALA A 414 -7.53 32.87 19.98
N THR A 415 -6.67 33.25 20.91
CA THR A 415 -6.19 32.57 22.12
C THR A 415 -7.30 32.35 23.15
N PHE A 416 -7.30 31.19 23.85
CA PHE A 416 -7.95 31.08 25.16
C PHE A 416 -7.15 30.18 26.11
N ARG A 417 -6.73 30.80 27.22
CA ARG A 417 -6.16 30.15 28.42
C ARG A 417 -7.24 29.35 29.14
N TRP A 418 -6.88 28.21 29.70
CA TRP A 418 -7.54 27.65 30.88
C TRP A 418 -6.49 27.27 31.93
N LYS A 419 -6.62 27.90 33.11
CA LYS A 419 -5.96 27.54 34.37
C LYS A 419 -6.94 26.69 35.18
N SER A 420 -6.47 25.59 35.73
CA SER A 420 -6.84 24.96 37.01
C SER A 420 -5.92 23.74 37.15
N GLY A 421 -5.24 23.45 38.26
CA GLY A 421 -5.38 23.93 39.63
C GLY A 421 -5.88 22.81 40.53
N LEU A 422 -5.08 21.76 40.70
CA LEU A 422 -4.79 21.00 41.95
C LEU A 422 -3.86 19.83 41.62
#